data_AF-A0A968T7I5-F1
#
_entry.id   AF-A0A968T7I5-F1
#
_cell.length_a   1.000
_cell.length_b   1.000
_cell.length_c   1.000
_cell.angle_alpha   90.00
_cell.angle_beta   90.00
_cell.angle_gamma   90.00
#
_symmetry.space_group_name_H-M   'P 1'
#
loop_
_entity.id
_entity.type
_entity.pdbx_description
1 polymer ?
#
loop_
_entity_poly.entity_id
_entity_poly.type
_entity_poly.pdbx_seq_one_letter_code
_entity_poly.pdbx_strand_id
1 'polypeptide(L)' 'PSTVWQVYSWDYETFGSYFASRKACEPLHVQMNLHDNKVIVVNSSLKTLHEAKVKLEVFNPSGKKYIHGIIPLLSRLTV' A
#
# COMPACT_ATOMS: atom_id res chain seq x y z
N PRO A 1 29.63 -7.78 -4.18
CA PRO A 1 28.32 -8.19 -4.71
C PRO A 1 27.67 -9.19 -3.74
N SER A 2 26.42 -8.96 -3.32
CA SER A 2 25.65 -9.96 -2.56
C SER A 2 24.40 -10.31 -3.36
N THR A 3 23.86 -11.49 -3.14
CA THR A 3 22.65 -11.99 -3.79
C THR A 3 21.45 -12.02 -2.83
N VAL A 4 21.67 -11.70 -1.56
CA VAL A 4 20.66 -11.81 -0.49
C VAL A 4 20.66 -10.59 0.42
N TRP A 5 19.50 -10.31 1.02
CA TRP A 5 19.27 -9.24 1.99
C TRP A 5 19.66 -7.84 1.47
N GLN A 6 19.27 -7.53 0.24
CA GLN A 6 19.57 -6.25 -0.40
C GLN A 6 18.31 -5.50 -0.81
N VAL A 7 18.34 -4.19 -0.58
CA VAL A 7 17.38 -3.22 -1.16
C VAL A 7 17.95 -2.66 -2.46
N TYR A 8 19.25 -2.38 -2.50
CA TYR A 8 19.99 -1.94 -3.68
C TYR A 8 21.17 -2.86 -3.95
N SER A 9 21.56 -2.97 -5.22
CA SER A 9 22.84 -3.53 -5.62
C SER A 9 24.00 -2.58 -5.30
N TRP A 10 25.23 -3.09 -5.38
CA TRP A 10 26.47 -2.32 -5.17
C TRP A 10 26.62 -1.14 -6.15
N ASP A 11 26.12 -1.31 -7.37
CA ASP A 11 26.12 -0.32 -8.44
C ASP A 11 24.85 0.55 -8.46
N TYR A 12 24.11 0.57 -7.35
CA TYR A 12 22.86 1.32 -7.18
C TYR A 12 21.69 0.83 -8.04
N GLU A 13 21.78 -0.35 -8.65
CA GLU A 13 20.63 -0.96 -9.32
C GLU A 13 19.52 -1.29 -8.30
N THR A 14 18.28 -0.99 -8.68
CA THR A 14 17.10 -1.14 -7.82
C THR A 14 16.36 -2.43 -8.14
N PHE A 15 16.26 -3.33 -7.17
CA PHE A 15 15.46 -4.55 -7.29
C PHE A 15 13.99 -4.32 -6.87
N GLY A 16 13.17 -5.35 -7.03
CA GLY A 16 11.78 -5.35 -6.53
C GLY A 16 11.68 -5.04 -5.03
N SER A 17 12.69 -5.43 -4.24
CA SER A 17 12.76 -5.11 -2.80
C SER A 17 12.81 -3.61 -2.52
N TYR A 18 13.49 -2.83 -3.37
CA TYR A 18 13.48 -1.37 -3.28
C TYR A 18 12.10 -0.78 -3.53
N PHE A 19 11.47 -1.17 -4.64
CA PHE A 19 10.16 -0.64 -5.00
C PHE A 19 9.07 -1.04 -4.00
N ALA A 20 9.11 -2.27 -3.49
CA ALA A 20 8.20 -2.72 -2.44
C ALA A 20 8.40 -1.94 -1.13
N SER A 21 9.65 -1.77 -0.68
CA SER A 21 9.97 -1.00 0.53
C SER A 21 9.55 0.46 0.38
N ARG A 22 9.84 1.08 -0.77
CA ARG A 22 9.39 2.45 -1.08
C ARG A 22 7.88 2.57 -1.08
N LYS A 23 7.17 1.58 -1.63
CA LYS A 23 5.70 1.57 -1.71
C LYS A 23 5.07 1.42 -0.32
N ALA A 24 5.58 0.51 0.51
CA ALA A 24 5.09 0.31 1.87
C ALA A 24 5.32 1.52 2.78
N CYS A 25 6.40 2.27 2.54
CA CYS A 25 6.77 3.45 3.32
C CYS A 25 6.18 4.78 2.77
N GLU A 26 5.08 4.74 2.00
CA GLU A 26 4.38 5.96 1.62
C GLU A 26 3.84 6.69 2.87
N PRO A 27 4.01 8.02 3.00
CA PRO A 27 3.54 8.76 4.18
C PRO A 27 2.03 8.64 4.44
N LEU A 28 1.26 8.44 3.37
CA LEU A 28 -0.13 8.03 3.41
C LEU A 28 -0.26 6.78 2.55
N HIS A 29 -0.48 5.63 3.19
CA HIS A 29 -0.46 4.34 2.53
C HIS A 29 -1.75 3.57 2.78
N VAL A 30 -2.27 2.91 1.74
CA VAL A 30 -3.37 1.96 1.85
C VAL A 30 -2.83 0.58 1.55
N GLN A 31 -3.05 -0.36 2.46
CA GLN A 31 -2.60 -1.74 2.35
C GLN A 31 -3.74 -2.71 2.64
N MET A 32 -3.66 -3.89 2.04
CA MET A 32 -4.55 -5.00 2.35
C MET A 32 -3.80 -6.02 3.18
N ASN A 33 -4.33 -6.34 4.36
CA ASN A 33 -3.83 -7.45 5.15
C ASN A 33 -4.34 -8.77 4.55
N LEU A 34 -3.42 -9.63 4.12
CA LEU A 34 -3.74 -10.90 3.47
C LEU A 34 -4.28 -11.95 4.45
N HIS A 35 -4.03 -11.81 5.75
CA HIS A 35 -4.51 -12.77 6.75
C HIS A 35 -6.03 -12.68 6.94
N ASP A 36 -6.57 -11.47 7.04
CA ASP A 36 -8.00 -11.24 7.32
C ASP A 36 -8.73 -10.46 6.22
N ASN A 37 -8.06 -10.21 5.08
CA ASN A 37 -8.56 -9.45 3.93
C ASN A 37 -9.01 -8.02 4.25
N LYS A 38 -8.56 -7.44 5.37
CA LYS A 38 -8.93 -6.07 5.73
C LYS A 38 -8.07 -5.05 5.00
N VAL A 39 -8.71 -3.96 4.59
CA VAL A 39 -8.02 -2.78 4.04
C VAL A 39 -7.73 -1.81 5.18
N ILE A 40 -6.45 -1.46 5.35
CA ILE A 40 -5.94 -0.60 6.40
C ILE A 40 -5.31 0.63 5.74
N VAL A 41 -5.54 1.79 6.36
CA VAL A 41 -4.91 3.04 5.94
C VAL A 41 -3.99 3.52 7.03
N VAL A 42 -2.72 3.71 6.67
CA VAL A 42 -1.65 4.18 7.55
C VAL A 42 -1.31 5.61 7.15
N ASN A 43 -1.40 6.53 8.11
CA ASN A 43 -0.96 7.92 7.95
C ASN A 43 0.20 8.19 8.90
N SER A 44 1.41 8.23 8.35
CA SER A 44 2.64 8.57 9.07
C SER A 44 3.02 10.05 8.91
N SER A 45 2.18 10.84 8.26
CA SER A 45 2.37 12.28 8.11
C SER A 45 1.82 13.06 9.31
N LEU A 46 2.26 14.32 9.46
CA LEU A 46 1.73 15.23 10.48
C LEU A 46 0.40 15.88 10.08
N LYS A 47 -0.19 15.51 8.94
CA LYS A 47 -1.41 16.12 8.41
C LYS A 47 -2.61 15.25 8.70
N THR A 48 -3.65 15.85 9.27
CA THR A 48 -4.96 15.20 9.42
C THR A 48 -5.62 15.05 8.06
N LEU A 49 -6.19 13.86 7.81
CA LEU A 49 -6.98 13.61 6.61
C LEU A 49 -8.43 13.97 6.89
N HIS A 50 -8.95 14.89 6.10
CA HIS A 50 -10.36 15.25 6.11
C HIS A 50 -11.06 14.60 4.92
N GLU A 51 -12.16 13.89 5.17
CA GLU A 51 -13.06 13.32 4.15
C GLU A 51 -12.40 12.39 3.12
N ALA A 52 -11.28 11.75 3.47
CA ALA A 52 -10.59 10.83 2.58
C ALA A 52 -11.44 9.58 2.29
N LYS A 53 -11.34 9.07 1.06
CA LYS A 53 -12.08 7.89 0.59
C LYS A 53 -11.11 6.89 -0.01
N VAL A 54 -11.27 5.61 0.33
CA VAL A 54 -10.53 4.51 -0.28
C VAL A 54 -11.39 3.88 -1.35
N LYS A 55 -10.83 3.70 -2.55
CA LYS A 55 -11.46 2.97 -3.64
C LYS A 55 -10.88 1.56 -3.70
N LEU A 56 -11.74 0.55 -3.59
CA LEU A 56 -11.38 -0.86 -3.72
C LEU A 56 -11.99 -1.43 -5.00
N GLU A 57 -11.14 -2.02 -5.84
CA GLU A 57 -11.56 -2.67 -7.07
C GLU A 57 -10.90 -4.03 -7.19
N VAL A 58 -11.70 -5.06 -7.46
CA VAL A 58 -11.21 -6.44 -7.65
C VAL A 58 -11.43 -6.83 -9.09
N PHE A 59 -10.37 -7.31 -9.73
CA PHE A 59 -10.34 -7.75 -11.12
C PHE A 59 -9.87 -9.20 -11.20
N ASN A 60 -10.36 -9.98 -12.17
CA ASN A 60 -9.68 -11.23 -12.53
C ASN A 60 -8.44 -10.96 -13.40
N PRO A 61 -7.57 -11.96 -13.61
CA PRO A 61 -6.45 -11.85 -14.53
C PRO A 61 -6.86 -11.50 -15.98
N SER A 62 -8.11 -11.75 -16.38
CA SER A 62 -8.66 -11.36 -17.68
C SER A 62 -9.13 -9.90 -17.76
N GLY A 63 -9.02 -9.11 -16.67
CA GLY A 63 -9.45 -7.70 -16.60
C GLY A 63 -10.93 -7.46 -16.30
N LYS A 64 -11.75 -8.49 -16.13
CA LYS A 64 -13.15 -8.38 -15.70
C LYS A 64 -13.25 -7.99 -14.23
N LYS A 65 -14.03 -6.95 -13.95
CA LYS A 65 -14.29 -6.41 -12.60
C LYS A 65 -15.34 -7.24 -11.85
N TYR A 66 -15.07 -7.57 -10.59
CA TYR A 66 -15.99 -8.28 -9.69
C TYR A 66 -16.59 -7.35 -8.64
N ILE A 67 -15.75 -6.54 -8.01
CA ILE A 67 -16.12 -5.72 -6.86
C ILE A 67 -15.71 -4.27 -7.13
N HIS A 68 -16.60 -3.35 -6.74
CA HIS A 68 -16.35 -1.92 -6.68
C HIS A 68 -16.89 -1.41 -5.34
N GLY A 69 -15.99 -0.94 -4.48
CA GLY A 69 -16.34 -0.38 -3.17
C GLY A 69 -15.67 0.96 -2.93
N ILE A 70 -16.40 1.90 -2.32
CA ILE A 70 -15.84 3.15 -1.81
C ILE A 70 -16.01 3.13 -0.29
N ILE A 71 -14.90 3.17 0.44
CA ILE A 71 -14.88 3.14 1.90
C ILE A 71 -14.53 4.55 2.38
N PRO A 72 -15.46 5.28 3.02
CA PRO A 72 -15.14 6.57 3.63
C PRO A 72 -14.26 6.34 4.86
N LEU A 73 -13.16 7.09 4.96
CA LEU A 73 -12.33 7.12 6.15
C LEU A 73 -12.94 8.13 7.12
N LEU A 74 -13.58 7.63 8.18
CA LEU A 74 -13.92 8.46 9.33
C LEU A 74 -12.60 8.95 9.95
N SER A 75 -12.56 10.23 10.31
CA SER A 75 -11.38 11.01 10.71
C SER A 75 -10.72 10.58 12.03
N ARG A 76 -10.88 9.31 12.45
CA ARG A 76 -10.40 8.80 13.73
C ARG A 76 -9.50 7.58 13.50
N LEU A 77 -8.20 7.87 13.46
CA LEU A 77 -7.07 7.02 13.88
C LEU A 77 -7.29 5.50 13.75
N THR A 78 -6.85 4.92 12.64
CA THR A 78 -6.40 3.53 12.63
C THR A 78 -4.88 3.53 12.67
N VAL A 79 -4.35 3.27 13.87
CA VAL A 79 -3.02 2.68 14.06
C VAL A 79 -3.16 1.18 13.89
#